data_AF-A0A1E4EXL6-F1
#
_entry.id   AF-A0A1E4EXL6-F1
#
_cell.length_a   1.000
_cell.length_b   1.000
_cell.length_c   1.000
_cell.angle_alpha   90.00
_cell.angle_beta   90.00
_cell.angle_gamma   90.00
#
_symmetry.space_group_name_H-M   'P 1'
#
loop_
_entity.id
_entity.type
_entity.pdbx_description
1 polymer ?
#
loop_
_entity_poly.entity_id
_entity_poly.type
_entity_poly.pdbx_seq_one_letter_code
_entity_poly.pdbx_strand_id
1 'polypeptide(L)'
;MLDSLKRFFTMEEDSFAADGFDSESEERETQRPGALRQAGQAATAPAQAPTTPAGQPGLARGGARANLVGLPTPRKQEIVVLEPASFADAREIAESLKVKKCILLNMRKTDKELARRIVDFLSGISYAMEGNSQKVADNIFLFVPGHMEIVIADHQDHSPKQEELIASGDGA
;
A
#
# COMPACT_ATOMS: atom_id res chain seq x y z
N MET A 1 -11.97 -2.78 -1.19
CA MET A 1 -10.98 -1.71 -1.45
C MET A 1 -11.64 -0.47 -2.06
N LEU A 2 -12.27 -0.55 -3.24
CA LEU A 2 -12.98 0.60 -3.84
C LEU A 2 -14.09 1.17 -2.94
N ASP A 3 -14.75 0.35 -2.13
CA ASP A 3 -15.80 0.77 -1.20
C ASP A 3 -15.28 1.65 -0.05
N SER A 4 -14.12 1.29 0.51
CA SER A 4 -13.43 2.08 1.55
C SER A 4 -12.91 3.41 1.01
N LEU A 5 -12.43 3.41 -0.25
CA LEU A 5 -12.02 4.63 -0.94
C LEU A 5 -13.26 5.49 -1.27
N LYS A 6 -14.35 4.89 -1.77
CA LYS A 6 -15.62 5.61 -1.99
C LYS A 6 -16.17 6.22 -0.71
N ARG A 7 -16.18 5.50 0.42
CA ARG A 7 -16.59 6.03 1.74
C ARG A 7 -15.71 7.17 2.22
N PHE A 8 -14.41 7.14 1.92
CA PHE A 8 -13.52 8.27 2.20
C PHE A 8 -13.87 9.50 1.35
N PHE A 9 -14.22 9.32 0.07
CA PHE A 9 -14.57 10.44 -0.81
C PHE A 9 -16.00 10.97 -0.54
N THR A 10 -16.96 10.09 -0.25
CA THR A 10 -18.37 10.47 -0.02
C THR A 10 -18.64 11.08 1.36
N MET A 11 -17.84 10.81 2.40
CA MET A 11 -18.07 11.43 3.72
C MET A 11 -17.60 12.89 3.83
N GLU A 12 -16.92 13.45 2.80
CA GLU A 12 -16.49 14.86 2.79
C GLU A 12 -17.07 15.69 1.61
N GLU A 13 -18.04 15.17 0.84
CA GLU A 13 -18.64 15.87 -0.31
C GLU A 13 -19.96 16.62 -0.01
N ASP A 14 -20.51 16.54 1.21
CA ASP A 14 -21.75 17.27 1.59
C ASP A 14 -21.58 18.80 1.80
N SER A 15 -20.43 19.39 1.47
CA SER A 15 -20.23 20.85 1.56
C SER A 15 -19.92 21.56 0.24
N PHE A 16 -20.09 20.92 -0.92
CA PHE A 16 -19.91 21.59 -2.21
C PHE A 16 -21.10 21.38 -3.15
N ALA A 17 -22.28 21.79 -2.69
CA ALA A 17 -23.37 22.10 -3.60
C ALA A 17 -23.15 23.49 -4.22
N ALA A 18 -23.20 23.52 -5.55
CA ALA A 18 -23.31 24.69 -6.45
C ALA A 18 -22.06 25.58 -6.61
N ASP A 19 -21.35 25.40 -7.73
CA ASP A 19 -21.46 26.35 -8.83
C ASP A 19 -20.96 25.73 -10.15
N GLY A 20 -21.78 25.89 -11.19
CA GLY A 20 -21.52 25.33 -12.51
C GLY A 20 -20.36 26.04 -13.19
N PHE A 21 -19.35 25.27 -13.59
CA PHE A 21 -18.33 25.75 -14.53
C PHE A 21 -18.68 25.29 -15.94
N ASP A 22 -19.04 26.29 -16.74
CA ASP A 22 -19.19 26.23 -18.18
C ASP A 22 -17.86 25.80 -18.82
N SER A 23 -17.90 24.84 -19.73
CA SER A 23 -16.72 24.21 -20.32
C SER A 23 -16.39 24.90 -21.64
N GLU A 24 -15.64 26.00 -21.60
CA GLU A 24 -15.02 26.56 -22.81
C GLU A 24 -13.80 25.71 -23.21
N SER A 25 -13.90 25.12 -24.39
CA SER A 25 -12.85 24.31 -25.02
C SER A 25 -11.88 25.24 -25.75
N GLU A 26 -10.62 25.31 -25.31
CA GLU A 26 -9.54 25.91 -26.09
C GLU A 26 -8.64 24.82 -26.71
N GLU A 27 -8.73 24.74 -28.02
CA GLU A 27 -7.92 23.93 -28.91
C GLU A 27 -6.54 24.59 -29.03
N ARG A 28 -5.47 23.94 -28.56
CA ARG A 28 -4.09 24.37 -28.87
C ARG A 28 -3.31 23.27 -29.58
N GLU A 29 -3.34 23.38 -30.89
CA GLU A 29 -2.37 22.81 -31.81
C GLU A 29 -1.08 23.63 -31.76
N THR A 30 0.03 23.03 -31.32
CA THR A 30 1.38 23.59 -31.61
C THR A 30 2.40 22.48 -31.87
N GLN A 31 2.65 22.34 -33.16
CA GLN A 31 3.78 21.76 -33.90
C GLN A 31 5.04 21.37 -33.12
N ARG A 32 5.47 20.12 -33.34
CA ARG A 32 6.80 19.59 -33.00
C ARG A 32 7.81 19.98 -34.09
N PRO A 33 8.89 20.70 -33.79
CA PRO A 33 10.07 20.72 -34.64
C PRO A 33 10.93 19.49 -34.38
N GLY A 34 11.43 18.90 -35.46
CA GLY A 34 12.20 17.67 -35.47
C GLY A 34 13.71 17.82 -35.27
N ALA A 35 14.35 16.65 -35.41
CA ALA A 35 15.76 16.38 -35.66
C ALA A 35 16.77 16.67 -34.53
N LEU A 36 17.36 15.61 -33.97
CA LEU A 36 18.72 15.23 -34.36
C LEU A 36 19.02 13.78 -33.91
N ARG A 37 19.13 12.88 -34.88
CA ARG A 37 19.82 11.60 -34.71
C ARG A 37 21.31 11.90 -34.79
N GLN A 38 22.06 11.62 -33.73
CA GLN A 38 23.51 11.52 -33.80
C GLN A 38 23.92 10.06 -33.63
N ALA A 39 24.64 9.59 -34.64
CA ALA A 39 25.32 8.33 -34.71
C ALA A 39 26.69 8.41 -34.02
N GLY A 40 27.19 7.26 -33.56
CA GLY A 40 28.55 7.07 -33.05
C GLY A 40 28.53 6.69 -31.57
N GLN A 41 29.29 5.71 -31.09
CA GLN A 41 30.44 5.01 -31.62
C GLN A 41 30.57 3.67 -30.89
N ALA A 42 31.12 2.70 -31.61
CA ALA A 42 31.52 1.41 -31.12
C ALA A 42 32.62 1.54 -30.05
N ALA A 43 32.53 0.73 -29.00
CA ALA A 43 33.66 0.38 -28.16
C ALA A 43 33.50 -1.08 -27.70
N THR A 44 33.94 -1.99 -28.56
CA THR A 44 34.29 -3.37 -28.20
C THR A 44 35.74 -3.39 -27.74
N ALA A 45 36.00 -3.79 -26.49
CA ALA A 45 37.31 -4.19 -25.98
C ALA A 45 37.12 -4.99 -24.67
N PRO A 46 38.10 -5.77 -24.18
CA PRO A 46 38.30 -7.17 -24.55
C PRO A 46 38.13 -8.13 -23.36
N ALA A 47 38.12 -9.42 -23.70
CA ALA A 47 38.12 -10.57 -22.81
C ALA A 47 39.19 -10.50 -21.70
N GLN A 48 38.78 -10.81 -20.47
CA GLN A 48 39.69 -11.26 -19.41
C GLN A 48 39.18 -12.61 -18.90
N ALA A 49 39.94 -13.64 -19.21
CA ALA A 49 39.76 -14.99 -18.69
C ALA A 49 40.17 -15.03 -17.21
N PRO A 50 39.38 -15.65 -16.32
CA PRO A 50 39.91 -16.10 -15.05
C PRO A 50 40.71 -17.39 -15.27
N THR A 51 42.00 -17.29 -15.03
CA THR A 51 42.93 -18.40 -14.93
C THR A 51 42.60 -19.29 -13.74
N THR A 52 42.50 -20.59 -14.01
CA THR A 52 42.43 -21.67 -13.02
C THR A 52 43.74 -21.77 -12.23
N PRO A 53 43.68 -21.94 -10.90
CA PRO A 53 44.67 -22.74 -10.19
C PRO A 53 44.01 -24.02 -9.68
N ALA A 54 44.44 -25.15 -10.25
CA ALA A 54 44.23 -26.47 -9.67
C ALA A 54 45.09 -26.59 -8.41
N GLY A 55 44.45 -26.89 -7.27
CA GLY A 55 45.12 -27.03 -5.98
C GLY A 55 44.42 -28.04 -5.07
N GLN A 56 44.73 -29.32 -5.30
CA GLN A 56 44.82 -30.45 -4.37
C GLN A 56 43.59 -30.90 -3.53
N PRO A 57 43.18 -32.19 -3.62
CA PRO A 57 42.19 -32.80 -2.72
C PRO A 57 42.83 -33.19 -1.38
N GLY A 58 42.51 -32.44 -0.33
CA GLY A 58 42.89 -32.71 1.04
C GLY A 58 41.81 -33.45 1.83
N LEU A 59 41.98 -34.77 1.95
CA LEU A 59 41.67 -35.58 3.13
C LEU A 59 40.24 -35.55 3.67
N ALA A 60 39.50 -36.60 3.29
CA ALA A 60 38.38 -37.12 4.05
C ALA A 60 38.75 -37.33 5.52
N ARG A 61 38.09 -36.60 6.43
CA ARG A 61 37.92 -37.01 7.82
C ARG A 61 36.45 -36.94 8.17
N GLY A 62 35.85 -38.12 8.23
CA GLY A 62 34.49 -38.33 8.68
C GLY A 62 34.31 -37.77 10.09
N GLY A 63 33.42 -36.79 10.20
CA GLY A 63 32.68 -36.50 11.42
C GLY A 63 31.22 -36.60 11.02
N ALA A 64 30.49 -37.53 11.64
CA ALA A 64 29.06 -37.72 11.43
C ALA A 64 28.35 -36.37 11.51
N ARG A 65 27.97 -35.85 10.34
CA ARG A 65 27.20 -34.62 10.25
C ARG A 65 25.79 -34.99 10.61
N ALA A 66 25.46 -34.78 11.89
CA ALA A 66 24.08 -34.70 12.32
C ALA A 66 23.36 -33.76 11.35
N ASN A 67 22.42 -34.32 10.59
CA ASN A 67 21.63 -33.58 9.62
C ASN A 67 20.64 -32.72 10.42
N LEU A 68 21.14 -31.60 10.96
CA LEU A 68 20.33 -30.62 11.67
C LEU A 68 19.42 -29.97 10.64
N VAL A 69 18.21 -30.48 10.53
CA VAL A 69 17.14 -29.90 9.73
C VAL A 69 16.85 -28.54 10.36
N GLY A 70 17.25 -27.45 9.67
CA GLY A 70 16.98 -26.10 10.13
C GLY A 70 15.47 -25.91 10.24
N LEU A 71 14.95 -25.87 11.47
CA LEU A 71 13.57 -25.50 11.72
C LEU A 71 13.37 -24.09 11.14
N PRO A 72 12.38 -23.87 10.25
CA PRO A 72 12.15 -22.55 9.69
C PRO A 72 11.75 -21.62 10.83
N THR A 73 12.62 -20.67 11.16
CA THR A 73 12.32 -19.63 12.14
C THR A 73 11.07 -18.87 11.67
N PRO A 74 10.03 -18.71 12.50
CA PRO A 74 8.84 -17.96 12.11
C PRO A 74 9.25 -16.54 11.71
N ARG A 75 8.87 -16.13 10.50
CA ARG A 75 9.15 -14.78 10.02
C ARG A 75 8.38 -13.79 10.89
N LYS A 76 9.09 -12.91 11.57
CA LYS A 76 8.48 -11.84 12.37
C LYS A 76 7.75 -10.89 11.42
N GLN A 77 6.44 -10.72 11.63
CA GLN A 77 5.68 -9.68 10.97
C GLN A 77 5.86 -8.37 11.74
N GLU A 78 6.17 -7.30 11.02
CA GLU A 78 6.41 -5.99 11.60
C GLU A 78 5.34 -5.02 11.08
N ILE A 79 4.79 -4.23 12.00
CA ILE A 79 3.91 -3.10 11.68
C ILE A 79 4.70 -1.83 11.98
N VAL A 80 4.80 -0.94 10.99
CA VAL A 80 5.50 0.34 11.09
C VAL A 80 4.47 1.46 11.14
N VAL A 81 4.57 2.33 12.12
CA VAL A 81 3.72 3.52 12.25
C VAL A 81 4.47 4.73 11.73
N LEU A 82 3.86 5.48 10.81
CA LEU A 82 4.50 6.64 10.15
C LEU A 82 3.55 7.84 10.15
N GLU A 83 4.09 9.03 10.37
CA GLU A 83 3.39 10.32 10.29
C GLU A 83 3.89 11.09 9.05
N PRO A 84 3.27 10.91 7.86
CA PRO A 84 3.74 11.59 6.66
C PRO A 84 3.43 13.09 6.72
N ALA A 85 4.43 13.92 6.45
CA ALA A 85 4.31 15.37 6.34
C ALA A 85 4.45 15.85 4.89
N SER A 86 4.94 15.00 3.99
CA SER A 86 5.18 15.31 2.58
C SER A 86 4.78 14.17 1.64
N PHE A 87 4.63 14.49 0.35
CA PHE A 87 4.39 13.45 -0.66
C PHE A 87 5.64 12.58 -0.91
N ALA A 88 6.84 13.06 -0.57
CA ALA A 88 8.05 12.26 -0.69
C ALA A 88 8.02 11.06 0.28
N ASP A 89 7.51 11.27 1.50
CA ASP A 89 7.36 10.23 2.52
C ASP A 89 6.51 9.06 2.01
N ALA A 90 5.47 9.36 1.21
CA ALA A 90 4.63 8.34 0.60
C ALA A 90 5.41 7.39 -0.31
N ARG A 91 6.47 7.87 -0.97
CA ARG A 91 7.35 7.03 -1.79
C ARG A 91 8.22 6.12 -0.93
N GLU A 92 8.72 6.61 0.20
CA GLU A 92 9.48 5.80 1.17
C GLU A 92 8.60 4.74 1.84
N ILE A 93 7.35 5.11 2.14
CA ILE A 93 6.32 4.20 2.64
C ILE A 93 6.06 3.08 1.62
N ALA A 94 5.96 3.41 0.33
CA ALA A 94 5.74 2.42 -0.72
C ALA A 94 6.88 1.40 -0.81
N GLU A 95 8.13 1.83 -0.70
CA GLU A 95 9.28 0.92 -0.67
C GLU A 95 9.25 0.03 0.59
N SER A 96 8.78 0.57 1.72
CA SER A 96 8.56 -0.20 2.94
C SER A 96 7.45 -1.25 2.80
N LEU A 97 6.38 -0.92 2.08
CA LEU A 97 5.30 -1.87 1.77
C LEU A 97 5.81 -3.02 0.88
N LYS A 98 6.72 -2.72 -0.08
CA LYS A 98 7.37 -3.70 -0.97
C LYS A 98 8.19 -4.76 -0.25
N VAL A 99 8.81 -4.41 0.88
CA VAL A 99 9.54 -5.37 1.73
C VAL A 99 8.62 -6.16 2.68
N LYS A 100 7.30 -6.19 2.39
CA LYS A 100 6.28 -6.96 3.13
C LYS A 100 6.06 -6.51 4.57
N LYS A 101 6.26 -5.22 4.87
CA LYS A 101 5.90 -4.62 6.16
C LYS A 101 4.50 -4.04 6.10
N CYS A 102 3.74 -4.20 7.19
CA CYS A 102 2.47 -3.47 7.34
C CYS A 102 2.75 -2.03 7.72
N ILE A 103 1.97 -1.10 7.17
CA ILE A 103 2.15 0.33 7.44
C ILE A 103 0.87 0.91 8.03
N LEU A 104 0.99 1.53 9.20
CA LEU A 104 -0.05 2.36 9.79
C LEU A 104 0.32 3.83 9.58
N LEU A 105 -0.48 4.56 8.82
CA LEU A 105 -0.30 5.98 8.56
C LEU A 105 -1.15 6.78 9.53
N ASN A 106 -0.52 7.65 10.30
CA ASN A 106 -1.17 8.66 11.09
C ASN A 106 -1.05 10.02 10.40
N MET A 107 -2.14 10.46 9.79
CA MET A 107 -2.21 11.69 9.00
C MET A 107 -2.99 12.80 9.71
N ARG A 108 -3.10 12.75 11.04
CA ARG A 108 -3.83 13.78 11.81
C ARG A 108 -3.21 15.18 11.71
N LYS A 109 -1.92 15.26 11.37
CA LYS A 109 -1.18 16.53 11.15
C LYS A 109 -0.94 16.81 9.67
N THR A 110 -1.36 15.93 8.79
CA THR A 110 -1.18 16.06 7.35
C THR A 110 -2.34 16.87 6.80
N ASP A 111 -2.07 17.79 5.87
CA ASP A 111 -3.11 18.53 5.17
C ASP A 111 -4.07 17.57 4.45
N LYS A 112 -5.36 17.92 4.40
CA LYS A 112 -6.41 17.06 3.82
C LYS A 112 -6.16 16.76 2.34
N GLU A 113 -5.70 17.74 1.56
CA GLU A 113 -5.39 17.54 0.14
C GLU A 113 -4.20 16.59 -0.01
N LEU A 114 -3.16 16.79 0.79
CA LEU A 114 -1.98 15.93 0.80
C LEU A 114 -2.33 14.51 1.24
N ALA A 115 -3.09 14.35 2.31
CA ALA A 115 -3.53 13.05 2.83
C ALA A 115 -4.30 12.26 1.76
N ARG A 116 -5.20 12.91 1.03
CA ARG A 116 -5.93 12.30 -0.10
C ARG A 116 -4.98 11.81 -1.19
N ARG A 117 -4.00 12.64 -1.58
CA ARG A 117 -3.00 12.25 -2.59
C ARG A 117 -2.11 11.09 -2.14
N ILE A 118 -1.72 11.06 -0.86
CA ILE A 118 -0.92 9.98 -0.28
C ILE A 118 -1.72 8.67 -0.28
N VAL A 119 -2.98 8.71 0.18
CA VAL A 119 -3.84 7.52 0.22
C VAL A 119 -4.12 6.98 -1.18
N ASP A 120 -4.39 7.85 -2.15
CA ASP A 120 -4.60 7.45 -3.55
C ASP A 120 -3.36 6.74 -4.13
N PHE A 121 -2.18 7.36 -3.96
CA PHE A 121 -0.91 6.80 -4.40
C PHE A 121 -0.62 5.43 -3.77
N LEU A 122 -0.75 5.32 -2.45
CA LEU A 122 -0.47 4.08 -1.73
C LEU A 122 -1.53 3.01 -1.97
N SER A 123 -2.79 3.40 -2.23
CA SER A 123 -3.84 2.45 -2.61
C SER A 123 -3.55 1.83 -3.97
N GLY A 124 -3.06 2.60 -4.93
CA GLY A 124 -2.61 2.07 -6.23
C GLY A 124 -1.45 1.06 -6.09
N ILE A 125 -0.50 1.33 -5.18
CA ILE A 125 0.63 0.44 -4.94
C ILE A 125 0.21 -0.82 -4.20
N SER A 126 -0.61 -0.67 -3.15
CA SER A 126 -1.19 -1.80 -2.43
C SER A 126 -1.98 -2.70 -3.38
N TYR A 127 -2.77 -2.12 -4.30
CA TYR A 127 -3.50 -2.88 -5.31
C TYR A 127 -2.56 -3.66 -6.23
N ALA A 128 -1.50 -3.04 -6.72
CA ALA A 128 -0.49 -3.72 -7.55
C ALA A 128 0.28 -4.83 -6.81
N MET A 129 0.28 -4.78 -5.47
CA MET A 129 0.92 -5.77 -4.60
C MET A 129 -0.05 -6.83 -4.05
N GLU A 130 -1.29 -6.87 -4.55
CA GLU A 130 -2.36 -7.73 -4.02
C GLU A 130 -2.59 -7.52 -2.50
N GLY A 131 -2.22 -6.34 -2.00
CA GLY A 131 -2.41 -5.92 -0.62
C GLY A 131 -3.77 -5.29 -0.39
N ASN A 132 -4.10 -5.09 0.89
CA ASN A 132 -5.34 -4.47 1.32
C ASN A 132 -5.08 -3.15 2.06
N SER A 133 -6.03 -2.23 1.98
CA SER A 133 -6.00 -0.96 2.70
C SER A 133 -7.29 -0.76 3.49
N GLN A 134 -7.16 -0.27 4.72
CA GLN A 134 -8.28 -0.11 5.66
C GLN A 134 -8.17 1.22 6.40
N LYS A 135 -9.26 2.00 6.44
CA LYS A 135 -9.38 3.13 7.36
C LYS A 135 -9.65 2.57 8.75
N VAL A 136 -8.76 2.87 9.70
CA VAL A 136 -8.87 2.40 11.10
C VAL A 136 -9.52 3.47 11.99
N ALA A 137 -9.24 4.75 11.70
CA ALA A 137 -9.88 5.89 12.35
C ALA A 137 -9.80 7.13 11.43
N ASP A 138 -10.28 8.28 11.88
CA ASP A 138 -10.14 9.53 11.13
C ASP A 138 -8.68 9.90 10.93
N ASN A 139 -8.32 10.10 9.67
CA ASN A 139 -6.96 10.35 9.20
C ASN A 139 -5.96 9.25 9.60
N ILE A 140 -6.41 8.03 9.93
CA ILE A 140 -5.54 6.89 10.26
C ILE A 140 -5.86 5.70 9.35
N PHE A 141 -4.85 5.23 8.62
CA PHE A 141 -4.98 4.21 7.59
C PHE A 141 -3.98 3.08 7.78
N LEU A 142 -4.42 1.86 7.55
CA LEU A 142 -3.59 0.67 7.59
C LEU A 142 -3.44 0.12 6.17
N PHE A 143 -2.20 -0.10 5.74
CA PHE A 143 -1.84 -0.78 4.50
C PHE A 143 -1.16 -2.10 4.83
N VAL A 144 -1.69 -3.17 4.24
CA VAL A 144 -1.34 -4.55 4.54
C VAL A 144 -0.91 -5.25 3.24
N PRO A 145 0.30 -5.83 3.17
CA PRO A 145 0.74 -6.58 1.99
C PRO A 145 -0.05 -7.89 1.84
N GLY A 146 -0.19 -8.42 0.61
CA GLY A 146 -1.13 -9.50 0.27
C GLY A 146 -1.00 -10.86 0.99
N HIS A 147 0.03 -11.06 1.81
CA HIS A 147 0.17 -12.27 2.62
C HIS A 147 -0.50 -12.18 4.00
N MET A 148 -1.15 -11.06 4.30
CA MET A 148 -1.78 -10.74 5.58
C MET A 148 -3.24 -10.36 5.37
N GLU A 149 -4.11 -10.85 6.25
CA GLU A 149 -5.54 -10.57 6.23
C GLU A 149 -5.91 -9.57 7.35
N ILE A 150 -6.88 -8.71 7.09
CA ILE A 150 -7.40 -7.74 8.06
C ILE A 150 -8.73 -8.27 8.59
N VAL A 151 -8.79 -8.56 9.89
CA VAL A 151 -10.03 -8.93 10.58
C VAL A 151 -10.45 -7.77 11.47
N ILE A 152 -11.57 -7.14 11.15
CA ILE A 152 -12.20 -6.12 12.00
C ILE A 152 -13.33 -6.80 12.74
N ALA A 153 -13.20 -6.95 14.05
CA ALA A 153 -14.30 -7.43 14.88
C ALA A 153 -15.38 -6.34 14.92
N ASP A 154 -16.43 -6.51 14.13
CA ASP A 154 -17.60 -5.65 14.18
C ASP A 154 -18.23 -5.75 15.57
N HIS A 155 -18.37 -4.62 16.26
CA HIS A 155 -19.24 -4.55 17.42
C HIS A 155 -20.66 -4.51 16.86
N GLN A 156 -21.25 -5.69 16.65
CA GLN A 156 -22.68 -5.77 16.37
C GLN A 156 -23.42 -5.15 17.54
N ASP A 157 -23.88 -3.92 17.33
CA ASP A 157 -24.79 -3.21 18.21
C ASP A 157 -26.14 -3.93 18.15
N HIS A 158 -26.24 -5.05 18.87
CA HIS A 158 -27.51 -5.68 19.18
C HIS A 158 -28.25 -4.75 20.15
N SER A 159 -28.83 -3.68 19.62
CA SER A 159 -29.87 -2.93 20.32
C SER A 159 -31.08 -3.87 20.53
N PRO A 160 -31.41 -4.30 21.76
CA PRO A 160 -32.61 -5.09 21.99
C PRO A 160 -33.81 -4.16 21.72
N LYS A 161 -34.57 -4.45 20.66
CA LYS A 161 -35.87 -3.82 20.44
C LYS A 161 -36.80 -4.24 21.58
N GLN A 162 -37.02 -3.32 22.53
CA GLN A 162 -38.08 -3.44 23.52
C GLN A 162 -39.40 -3.17 22.79
N GLU A 163 -40.11 -4.25 22.43
CA GLU A 163 -41.49 -4.16 21.97
C GLU A 163 -42.36 -3.70 23.13
N GLU A 164 -42.63 -2.40 23.19
CA GLU A 164 -43.80 -1.86 23.85
C GLU A 164 -45.00 -2.17 22.96
N LEU A 165 -45.68 -3.29 23.20
CA LEU A 165 -47.04 -3.50 22.71
C LEU A 165 -48.01 -3.39 23.88
N ILE A 166 -48.53 -2.17 24.01
CA ILE A 166 -49.83 -1.81 24.54
C ILE A 166 -50.88 -2.93 24.41
N ALA A 167 -51.44 -3.35 25.54
CA ALA A 167 -52.78 -3.94 25.60
C ALA A 167 -53.49 -3.39 26.83
N SER A 168 -53.85 -2.11 26.73
CA SER A 168 -54.93 -1.53 27.52
C SER A 168 -56.26 -2.05 26.97
N GLY A 169 -57.06 -2.66 27.84
CA GLY A 169 -58.54 -2.71 27.75
C GLY A 169 -59.14 -3.67 26.74
N ASP A 170 -59.81 -4.72 27.23
CA ASP A 170 -61.29 -4.81 27.22
C ASP A 170 -61.73 -6.10 27.94
N GLY A 171 -62.89 -6.07 28.60
CA GLY A 171 -63.51 -7.27 29.19
C GLY A 171 -64.07 -7.07 30.59
N ALA A 172 -65.19 -6.35 30.68
CA ALA A 172 -66.12 -6.39 31.79
C ALA A 172 -66.89 -7.73 31.84
#